data_AF-A0A067GQP7-F1
#
_entry.id   AF-A0A067GQP7-F1
#
_cell.length_a   1.000
_cell.length_b   1.000
_cell.length_c   1.000
_cell.angle_alpha   90.00
_cell.angle_beta   90.00
_cell.angle_gamma   90.00
#
_symmetry.space_group_name_H-M   'P 1'
#
loop_
_entity.id
_entity.type
_entity.pdbx_description
1 polymer ?
#
loop_
_entity_poly.entity_id
_entity_poly.type
_entity_poly.pdbx_seq_one_letter_code
_entity_poly.pdbx_strand_id
1 'polypeptide(L)'
;YRELAHRVDEALGFMSAAGLTVDHPIMTTTEFWTSHECLLLPYEQSLTRLDSTSGLYYDCSAHFLWVGERTRQLDGAHVEFLKGVANPLGIKVSDKMDPNELVKLIEILNPQNKPGRITIITRMGAENMRVKLPHLIRAVRRSGQIVTWVSDPMHGNTIKAPCGLKTRPFDSIRVNTDC
;
A
#
# COMPACT_ATOMS: atom_id res chain seq x y z
N TYR A 1 7.88 25.27 -1.26
CA TYR A 1 6.41 25.14 -1.35
C TYR A 1 5.73 26.23 -2.16
N ARG A 2 5.93 27.54 -1.90
CA ARG A 2 5.28 28.61 -2.70
C ARG A 2 5.59 28.54 -4.20
N GLU A 3 6.84 28.38 -4.58
CA GLU A 3 7.23 28.26 -5.99
C GLU A 3 6.57 27.06 -6.69
N LEU A 4 6.52 25.91 -6.01
CA LEU A 4 5.81 24.73 -6.51
C LEU A 4 4.32 25.03 -6.72
N ALA A 5 3.68 25.71 -5.76
CA ALA A 5 2.27 26.09 -5.87
C ALA A 5 2.04 27.05 -7.04
N HIS A 6 2.91 28.05 -7.23
CA HIS A 6 2.85 28.95 -8.38
C HIS A 6 2.98 28.21 -9.71
N ARG A 7 3.89 27.24 -9.82
CA ARG A 7 4.04 26.44 -11.04
C ARG A 7 2.81 25.57 -11.34
N VAL A 8 2.13 25.07 -10.30
CA VAL A 8 0.86 24.34 -10.47
C VAL A 8 -0.23 25.28 -10.97
N ASP A 9 -0.32 26.49 -10.40
CA ASP A 9 -1.28 27.51 -10.81
C ASP A 9 -1.07 27.95 -12.27
N GLU A 10 0.19 28.18 -12.68
CA GLU A 10 0.55 28.46 -14.08
C GLU A 10 0.14 27.34 -15.03
N ALA A 11 0.35 26.08 -14.64
CA ALA A 11 -0.06 24.92 -15.45
C ALA A 11 -1.58 24.83 -15.61
N LEU A 12 -2.34 25.07 -14.54
CA LEU A 12 -3.80 25.13 -14.59
C LEU A 12 -4.29 26.30 -15.48
N GLY A 13 -3.63 27.45 -15.38
CA GLY A 13 -3.87 28.60 -16.26
C GLY A 13 -3.62 28.29 -17.74
N PHE A 14 -2.53 27.56 -18.04
CA PHE A 14 -2.24 27.10 -19.39
C PHE A 14 -3.30 26.14 -19.93
N MET A 15 -3.74 25.16 -19.12
CA MET A 15 -4.82 24.24 -19.51
C MET A 15 -6.11 24.99 -19.84
N SER A 16 -6.47 25.97 -19.01
CA SER A 16 -7.63 26.84 -19.25
C SER A 16 -7.50 27.62 -20.58
N ALA A 17 -6.34 28.24 -20.83
CA ALA A 17 -6.06 28.94 -22.08
C ALA A 17 -6.08 28.03 -23.32
N ALA A 18 -5.73 26.74 -23.16
CA ALA A 18 -5.79 25.71 -24.19
C ALA A 18 -7.20 25.10 -24.41
N GLY A 19 -8.22 25.57 -23.68
CA GLY A 19 -9.63 25.16 -23.83
C GLY A 19 -10.11 24.09 -22.85
N LEU A 20 -9.26 23.63 -21.92
CA LEU A 20 -9.66 22.79 -20.78
C LEU A 20 -10.01 23.71 -19.59
N THR A 21 -11.21 24.28 -19.63
CA THR A 21 -11.68 25.20 -18.59
C THR A 21 -11.88 24.50 -17.24
N VAL A 22 -11.91 25.29 -16.17
CA VAL A 22 -12.12 24.81 -14.80
C VAL A 22 -13.43 24.05 -14.58
N ASP A 23 -14.43 24.29 -15.43
CA ASP A 23 -15.73 23.62 -15.38
C ASP A 23 -15.74 22.27 -16.10
N HIS A 24 -14.67 21.93 -16.83
CA HIS A 24 -14.58 20.65 -17.54
C HIS A 24 -14.64 19.49 -16.53
N PRO A 25 -15.42 18.41 -16.77
CA PRO A 25 -15.60 17.31 -15.81
C PRO A 25 -14.31 16.68 -15.27
N ILE A 26 -13.26 16.65 -16.10
CA ILE A 26 -11.92 16.16 -15.70
C ILE A 26 -11.24 17.03 -14.62
N MET A 27 -11.64 18.30 -14.52
CA MET A 27 -11.12 19.27 -13.54
C MET A 27 -11.96 19.29 -12.26
N THR A 28 -13.19 18.76 -12.29
CA THR A 28 -14.16 18.84 -11.19
C THR A 28 -14.51 17.49 -10.56
N THR A 29 -14.04 16.39 -11.14
CA THR A 29 -14.25 15.05 -10.61
C THR A 29 -12.92 14.34 -10.36
N THR A 30 -12.91 13.45 -9.36
CA THR A 30 -11.80 12.56 -9.09
C THR A 30 -12.34 11.19 -8.68
N GLU A 31 -11.61 10.16 -9.03
CA GLU A 31 -11.80 8.85 -8.43
C GLU A 31 -11.27 8.87 -6.99
N PHE A 32 -11.98 8.19 -6.07
CA PHE A 32 -11.60 8.12 -4.66
C PHE A 32 -11.90 6.72 -4.12
N TRP A 33 -10.85 6.02 -3.67
CA TRP A 33 -10.92 4.65 -3.21
C TRP A 33 -10.70 4.53 -1.70
N THR A 34 -11.30 3.50 -1.11
CA THR A 34 -11.23 3.18 0.31
C THR A 34 -10.34 1.97 0.57
N SER A 35 -9.70 1.96 1.73
CA SER A 35 -8.86 0.84 2.17
C SER A 35 -8.80 0.70 3.68
N HIS A 36 -8.65 -0.53 4.16
CA HIS A 36 -8.33 -0.84 5.56
C HIS A 36 -7.53 -2.14 5.70
N GLU A 37 -7.03 -2.40 6.91
CA GLU A 37 -6.42 -3.68 7.25
C GLU A 37 -7.49 -4.75 7.32
N CYS A 38 -7.37 -5.79 6.51
CA CYS A 38 -8.19 -6.99 6.64
C CYS A 38 -7.81 -7.66 7.97
N LEU A 39 -8.56 -7.35 9.04
CA LEU A 39 -8.19 -7.73 10.40
C LEU A 39 -9.29 -8.56 11.07
N LEU A 40 -10.52 -8.04 11.10
CA LEU A 40 -11.64 -8.70 11.75
C LEU A 40 -12.36 -9.60 10.74
N LEU A 41 -11.84 -10.82 10.54
CA LEU A 41 -12.32 -11.73 9.50
C LEU A 41 -13.85 -11.98 9.49
N PRO A 42 -14.57 -12.05 10.62
CA PRO A 42 -16.03 -12.15 10.57
C PRO A 42 -16.71 -10.96 9.87
N TYR A 43 -16.16 -9.74 10.02
CA TYR A 43 -16.63 -8.54 9.34
C TYR A 43 -16.33 -8.63 7.83
N GLU A 44 -15.08 -8.93 7.48
CA GLU A 44 -14.65 -9.06 6.08
C GLU A 44 -15.43 -10.16 5.34
N GLN A 45 -15.61 -11.32 5.97
CA GLN A 45 -16.39 -12.43 5.43
C GLN A 45 -17.85 -12.02 5.19
N SER A 46 -18.47 -11.29 6.11
CA SER A 46 -19.86 -10.83 5.97
C SER A 46 -20.05 -9.85 4.80
N LEU A 47 -18.97 -9.19 4.38
CA LEU A 47 -18.96 -8.22 3.29
C LEU A 47 -18.38 -8.77 1.98
N THR A 48 -17.97 -10.04 1.95
CA THR A 48 -17.52 -10.69 0.71
C THR A 48 -18.69 -11.12 -0.16
N ARG A 49 -18.68 -10.72 -1.44
CA ARG A 49 -19.71 -11.04 -2.44
C ARG A 49 -19.10 -11.74 -3.64
N LEU A 50 -19.90 -12.59 -4.28
CA LEU A 50 -19.62 -13.13 -5.61
C LEU A 50 -20.03 -12.08 -6.64
N ASP A 51 -19.08 -11.63 -7.46
CA ASP A 51 -19.36 -10.73 -8.57
C ASP A 51 -20.14 -11.45 -9.69
N SER A 52 -21.21 -10.82 -10.17
CA SER A 52 -22.12 -11.42 -11.14
C SER A 52 -21.56 -11.48 -12.57
N THR A 53 -20.50 -10.72 -12.87
CA THR A 53 -19.94 -10.63 -14.23
C THR A 53 -18.71 -11.52 -14.41
N SER A 54 -17.86 -11.60 -13.39
CA SER A 54 -16.58 -12.31 -13.41
C SER A 54 -16.63 -13.67 -12.71
N GLY A 55 -17.62 -13.91 -11.84
CA GLY A 55 -17.68 -15.11 -11.01
C GLY A 55 -16.57 -15.19 -9.95
N LEU A 56 -15.89 -14.09 -9.66
CA LEU A 56 -14.87 -13.99 -8.62
C LEU A 56 -15.46 -13.43 -7.32
N TYR A 57 -14.88 -13.82 -6.19
CA TYR A 57 -15.22 -13.23 -4.91
C TYR A 57 -14.47 -11.91 -4.71
N TYR A 58 -15.18 -10.90 -4.24
CA TYR A 58 -14.61 -9.62 -3.81
C TYR A 58 -15.05 -9.35 -2.38
N ASP A 59 -14.12 -8.93 -1.53
CA ASP A 59 -14.49 -8.31 -0.27
C ASP A 59 -14.96 -6.89 -0.56
N CYS A 60 -16.26 -6.64 -0.43
CA CYS A 60 -16.87 -5.35 -0.71
C CYS A 60 -16.83 -4.38 0.49
N SER A 61 -16.06 -4.70 1.54
CA SER A 61 -15.82 -3.78 2.65
C SER A 61 -14.97 -2.57 2.23
N ALA A 62 -14.05 -2.75 1.28
CA ALA A 62 -13.22 -1.68 0.72
C ALA A 62 -12.67 -2.04 -0.68
N HIS A 63 -12.11 -1.05 -1.37
CA HIS A 63 -11.53 -1.25 -2.71
C HIS A 63 -10.17 -1.98 -2.63
N PHE A 64 -9.36 -1.62 -1.63
CA PHE A 64 -8.03 -2.18 -1.39
C PHE A 64 -7.90 -2.67 0.05
N LEU A 65 -7.39 -3.88 0.25
CA LEU A 65 -7.21 -4.45 1.58
C LEU A 65 -5.74 -4.77 1.81
N TRP A 66 -5.25 -4.66 3.05
CA TRP A 66 -3.90 -5.14 3.37
C TRP A 66 -3.86 -6.13 4.51
N VAL A 67 -2.86 -7.01 4.47
CA VAL A 67 -2.47 -7.84 5.61
C VAL A 67 -1.41 -7.12 6.45
N GLY A 68 -1.63 -7.12 7.76
CA GLY A 68 -0.76 -6.45 8.73
C GLY A 68 0.51 -7.22 9.03
N GLU A 69 1.50 -6.53 9.61
CA GLU A 69 2.79 -7.14 10.01
C GLU A 69 2.63 -8.31 10.98
N ARG A 70 1.54 -8.32 11.77
CA ARG A 70 1.29 -9.33 12.81
C ARG A 70 0.35 -10.45 12.38
N THR A 71 -0.23 -10.35 11.19
CA THR A 71 -1.29 -11.23 10.67
C THR A 71 -0.92 -11.84 9.31
N ARG A 72 0.34 -11.69 8.88
CA ARG A 72 0.84 -12.13 7.56
C ARG A 72 1.55 -13.50 7.58
N GLN A 73 1.21 -14.37 8.53
CA GLN A 73 1.75 -15.73 8.58
C GLN A 73 1.33 -16.50 7.32
N LEU A 74 2.26 -17.21 6.69
CA LEU A 74 2.03 -17.87 5.40
C LEU A 74 0.85 -18.86 5.42
N ASP A 75 0.63 -19.52 6.55
CA ASP A 75 -0.44 -20.48 6.84
C ASP A 75 -1.57 -19.87 7.70
N GLY A 76 -1.55 -18.55 7.90
CA GLY A 76 -2.51 -17.83 8.73
C GLY A 76 -3.84 -17.59 8.03
N ALA A 77 -4.90 -17.44 8.83
CA ALA A 77 -6.27 -17.24 8.35
C ALA A 77 -6.43 -15.99 7.47
N HIS A 78 -5.71 -14.91 7.75
CA HIS A 78 -5.77 -13.68 6.95
C HIS A 78 -5.18 -13.87 5.55
N VAL A 79 -4.08 -14.62 5.43
CA VAL A 79 -3.48 -14.93 4.12
C VAL A 79 -4.40 -15.84 3.32
N GLU A 80 -4.99 -16.85 3.96
CA GLU A 80 -5.96 -17.73 3.29
C GLU A 80 -7.22 -16.98 2.84
N PHE A 81 -7.75 -16.08 3.67
CA PHE A 81 -8.88 -15.23 3.30
C PHE A 81 -8.55 -14.36 2.08
N LEU A 82 -7.43 -13.61 2.14
CA LEU A 82 -7.04 -12.68 1.09
C LEU A 82 -6.67 -13.36 -0.23
N LYS A 83 -6.16 -14.60 -0.16
CA LYS A 83 -5.93 -15.45 -1.34
C LYS A 83 -7.22 -15.72 -2.12
N GLY A 84 -8.36 -15.80 -1.44
CA GLY A 84 -9.67 -16.10 -2.03
C GLY A 84 -10.40 -14.91 -2.67
N VAL A 85 -10.01 -13.67 -2.37
CA VAL A 85 -10.69 -12.46 -2.88
C VAL A 85 -9.92 -11.82 -4.03
N ALA A 86 -10.61 -11.15 -4.95
CA ALA A 86 -10.06 -10.57 -6.18
C ALA A 86 -9.65 -9.08 -6.07
N ASN A 87 -9.83 -8.46 -4.90
CA ASN A 87 -9.39 -7.09 -4.60
C ASN A 87 -7.88 -6.89 -4.82
N PRO A 88 -7.40 -5.72 -5.22
CA PRO A 88 -5.99 -5.36 -5.05
C PRO A 88 -5.58 -5.44 -3.56
N LEU A 89 -4.39 -5.98 -3.31
CA LEU A 89 -3.94 -6.33 -1.96
C LEU A 89 -2.66 -5.61 -1.55
N GLY A 90 -2.56 -5.31 -0.28
CA GLY A 90 -1.36 -4.79 0.39
C GLY A 90 -0.72 -5.82 1.30
N ILE A 91 0.61 -5.80 1.39
CA ILE A 91 1.38 -6.56 2.38
C ILE A 91 2.22 -5.58 3.17
N LYS A 92 1.95 -5.43 4.46
CA LYS A 92 2.77 -4.61 5.34
C LYS A 92 4.06 -5.35 5.71
N VAL A 93 5.21 -4.71 5.50
CA VAL A 93 6.53 -5.33 5.74
C VAL A 93 7.43 -4.43 6.60
N SER A 94 7.99 -4.99 7.67
CA SER A 94 8.97 -4.31 8.52
C SER A 94 10.42 -4.62 8.12
N ASP A 95 11.36 -4.07 8.89
CA ASP A 95 12.80 -4.37 8.82
C ASP A 95 13.15 -5.83 9.17
N LYS A 96 12.20 -6.55 9.76
CA LYS A 96 12.32 -7.97 10.15
C LYS A 96 11.82 -8.94 9.08
N MET A 97 11.28 -8.45 7.97
CA MET A 97 10.79 -9.30 6.90
C MET A 97 11.94 -10.11 6.28
N ASP A 98 11.79 -11.43 6.23
CA ASP A 98 12.68 -12.30 5.48
C ASP A 98 12.40 -12.19 3.97
N PRO A 99 13.42 -11.97 3.12
CA PRO A 99 13.20 -11.82 1.68
C PRO A 99 12.59 -13.05 1.01
N ASN A 100 12.88 -14.27 1.47
CA ASN A 100 12.32 -15.50 0.87
C ASN A 100 10.88 -15.72 1.34
N GLU A 101 10.58 -15.42 2.60
CA GLU A 101 9.21 -15.42 3.12
C GLU A 101 8.33 -14.42 2.36
N LEU A 102 8.83 -13.21 2.07
CA LEU A 102 8.12 -12.24 1.26
C LEU A 102 7.78 -12.79 -0.13
N VAL A 103 8.75 -13.43 -0.80
CA VAL A 103 8.53 -14.03 -2.13
C VAL A 103 7.42 -15.09 -2.06
N LYS A 104 7.47 -15.99 -1.07
CA LYS A 104 6.42 -17.02 -0.88
C LYS A 104 5.05 -16.40 -0.63
N LEU A 105 4.99 -15.34 0.18
CA LEU A 105 3.73 -14.66 0.48
C LEU A 105 3.13 -14.00 -0.78
N ILE A 106 3.97 -13.41 -1.63
CA ILE A 106 3.54 -12.85 -2.92
C ILE A 106 3.01 -13.95 -3.84
N GLU A 107 3.70 -15.09 -3.92
CA GLU A 107 3.28 -16.24 -4.74
C GLU A 107 1.91 -16.79 -4.30
N ILE A 108 1.65 -16.84 -2.99
CA ILE A 108 0.36 -17.26 -2.44
C ILE A 108 -0.76 -16.28 -2.83
N LEU A 109 -0.50 -14.97 -2.72
CA LEU A 109 -1.53 -13.93 -2.91
C LEU A 109 -1.68 -13.43 -4.36
N ASN A 110 -0.71 -13.75 -5.22
CA ASN A 110 -0.68 -13.39 -6.65
C ASN A 110 -0.12 -14.52 -7.53
N PRO A 111 -0.75 -15.70 -7.56
CA PRO A 111 -0.21 -16.88 -8.24
C PRO A 111 -0.08 -16.69 -9.76
N GLN A 112 -0.88 -15.79 -10.37
CA GLN A 112 -0.79 -15.45 -11.80
C GLN A 112 0.19 -14.30 -12.09
N ASN A 113 0.90 -13.79 -11.07
CA ASN A 113 1.81 -12.65 -11.18
C ASN A 113 1.18 -11.43 -11.89
N LYS A 114 -0.10 -11.16 -11.60
CA LYS A 114 -0.87 -10.06 -12.21
C LYS A 114 -0.32 -8.71 -11.75
N PRO A 115 0.13 -7.82 -12.64
CA PRO A 115 0.56 -6.47 -12.26
C PRO A 115 -0.55 -5.71 -11.54
N GLY A 116 -0.17 -4.97 -10.49
CA GLY A 116 -1.12 -4.18 -9.68
C GLY A 116 -1.94 -4.99 -8.66
N ARG A 117 -1.82 -6.33 -8.63
CA ARG A 117 -2.48 -7.16 -7.62
C ARG A 117 -1.87 -6.98 -6.23
N ILE A 118 -0.54 -6.86 -6.13
CA ILE A 118 0.19 -6.77 -4.86
C ILE A 118 0.90 -5.42 -4.73
N THR A 119 0.68 -4.78 -3.59
CA THR A 119 1.43 -3.62 -3.12
C THR A 119 2.19 -3.97 -1.85
N ILE A 120 3.53 -3.84 -1.89
CA ILE A 120 4.38 -3.99 -0.72
C ILE A 120 4.45 -2.64 0.02
N ILE A 121 3.97 -2.62 1.25
CA ILE A 121 3.89 -1.43 2.10
C ILE A 121 5.00 -1.48 3.16
N THR A 122 6.11 -0.78 2.90
CA THR A 122 7.34 -0.87 3.69
C THR A 122 7.32 0.09 4.87
N ARG A 123 7.58 -0.41 6.09
CA ARG A 123 7.54 0.36 7.35
C ARG A 123 8.75 0.12 8.25
N MET A 124 9.95 0.24 7.68
CA MET A 124 11.21 -0.17 8.32
C MET A 124 11.77 0.84 9.33
N GLY A 125 11.31 2.10 9.27
CA GLY A 125 11.91 3.21 10.01
C GLY A 125 13.12 3.79 9.28
N ALA A 126 13.45 5.06 9.56
CA ALA A 126 14.46 5.83 8.82
C ALA A 126 15.85 5.17 8.82
N GLU A 127 16.24 4.58 9.94
CA GLU A 127 17.57 3.97 10.13
C GLU A 127 17.74 2.67 9.33
N ASN A 128 16.67 1.89 9.17
CA ASN A 128 16.74 0.56 8.56
C ASN A 128 16.37 0.56 7.08
N MET A 129 15.57 1.52 6.61
CA MET A 129 15.02 1.54 5.24
C MET A 129 16.10 1.37 4.16
N ARG A 130 17.16 2.19 4.20
CA ARG A 130 18.27 2.15 3.22
C ARG A 130 19.04 0.83 3.23
N VAL A 131 19.09 0.17 4.38
CA VAL A 131 19.86 -1.07 4.56
C VAL A 131 19.02 -2.27 4.14
N LYS A 132 17.77 -2.35 4.62
CA LYS A 132 16.93 -3.56 4.52
C LYS A 132 16.13 -3.64 3.22
N LEU A 133 15.56 -2.53 2.75
CA LEU A 133 14.71 -2.51 1.56
C LEU A 133 15.39 -3.09 0.30
N PRO A 134 16.66 -2.77 -0.01
CA PRO A 134 17.30 -3.31 -1.20
C PRO A 134 17.36 -4.84 -1.23
N HIS A 135 17.43 -5.51 -0.07
CA HIS A 135 17.41 -6.97 -0.02
C HIS A 135 16.05 -7.54 -0.42
N LEU A 136 14.95 -6.92 0.02
CA LEU A 136 13.60 -7.32 -0.37
C LEU A 136 13.37 -7.08 -1.87
N ILE A 137 13.70 -5.89 -2.37
CA ILE A 137 13.56 -5.56 -3.80
C ILE A 137 14.33 -6.56 -4.67
N ARG A 138 15.58 -6.87 -4.30
CA ARG A 138 16.38 -7.86 -5.04
C ARG A 138 15.77 -9.27 -5.01
N ALA A 139 15.20 -9.70 -3.89
CA ALA A 139 14.56 -11.00 -3.81
C ALA A 139 13.32 -11.08 -4.71
N VAL A 140 12.41 -10.11 -4.60
CA VAL A 140 11.19 -10.03 -5.43
C VAL A 140 11.52 -9.91 -6.91
N ARG A 141 12.52 -9.09 -7.28
CA ARG A 141 12.97 -8.97 -8.66
C ARG A 141 13.56 -10.28 -9.20
N ARG A 142 14.33 -11.01 -8.37
CA ARG A 142 14.92 -12.30 -8.77
C ARG A 142 13.88 -13.40 -8.94
N SER A 143 12.79 -13.36 -8.18
CA SER A 143 11.67 -14.30 -8.36
C SER A 143 10.75 -13.93 -9.54
N GLY A 144 11.02 -12.83 -10.24
CA GLY A 144 10.21 -12.40 -11.39
C GLY A 144 8.84 -11.84 -11.02
N GLN A 145 8.57 -11.62 -9.73
CA GLN A 145 7.30 -11.12 -9.24
C GLN A 145 7.13 -9.62 -9.52
N ILE A 146 5.94 -9.22 -9.95
CA ILE A 146 5.58 -7.84 -10.27
C ILE A 146 4.69 -7.29 -9.15
N VAL A 147 5.22 -6.28 -8.45
CA VAL A 147 4.54 -5.65 -7.31
C VAL A 147 4.71 -4.13 -7.37
N THR A 148 3.77 -3.42 -6.76
CA THR A 148 3.89 -1.99 -6.47
C THR A 148 4.62 -1.82 -5.13
N TRP A 149 5.53 -0.85 -5.03
CA TRP A 149 6.20 -0.51 -3.76
C TRP A 149 5.67 0.81 -3.23
N VAL A 150 5.26 0.83 -1.96
CA VAL A 150 4.77 2.01 -1.25
C VAL A 150 5.48 2.13 0.09
N SER A 151 5.88 3.36 0.44
CA SER A 151 6.47 3.64 1.75
C SER A 151 5.39 4.02 2.77
N ASP A 152 5.42 3.35 3.93
CA ASP A 152 4.77 3.76 5.17
C ASP A 152 5.86 4.29 6.13
N PRO A 153 6.18 5.59 6.07
CA PRO A 153 7.22 6.19 6.90
C PRO A 153 6.76 6.43 8.35
N MET A 154 5.56 5.98 8.73
CA MET A 154 4.95 6.31 10.01
C MET A 154 5.15 5.19 11.04
N HIS A 155 4.76 3.97 10.71
CA HIS A 155 4.70 2.87 11.69
C HIS A 155 6.07 2.34 12.12
N GLY A 156 7.13 2.59 11.36
CA GLY A 156 8.51 2.25 11.73
C GLY A 156 9.20 3.29 12.61
N ASN A 157 8.67 4.51 12.70
CA ASN A 157 9.31 5.67 13.34
C ASN A 157 8.63 6.08 14.67
N THR A 158 7.89 5.18 15.32
CA THR A 158 7.17 5.49 16.56
C THR A 158 8.07 5.32 17.78
N ILE A 159 8.23 6.37 18.57
CA ILE A 159 8.96 6.37 19.84
C ILE A 159 8.02 6.67 21.01
N LYS A 160 8.42 6.28 22.23
CA LYS A 160 7.71 6.63 23.47
C LYS A 160 8.43 7.80 24.12
N ALA A 161 7.74 8.93 24.25
CA ALA A 161 8.25 10.10 24.96
C ALA A 161 8.40 9.80 26.46
N PRO A 162 9.23 10.56 27.22
CA PRO A 162 9.39 10.38 28.65
C PRO A 162 8.05 10.42 29.44
N CYS A 163 7.08 11.20 28.96
CA CYS A 163 5.72 11.27 29.51
C CYS A 163 4.82 10.08 29.17
N GLY A 164 5.33 9.08 28.43
CA GLY A 164 4.62 7.88 28.05
C GLY A 164 3.82 7.96 26.74
N LEU A 165 3.68 9.16 26.17
CA LEU A 165 2.99 9.37 24.89
C LEU A 165 3.76 8.79 23.71
N LYS A 166 3.05 8.18 22.76
CA LYS A 166 3.63 7.74 21.48
C LYS A 166 3.75 8.95 20.56
N THR A 167 4.94 9.21 20.04
CA THR A 167 5.20 10.30 19.10
C THR A 167 6.06 9.84 17.93
N ARG A 168 6.13 10.64 16.88
CA ARG A 168 6.90 10.39 15.65
C ARG A 168 7.60 11.68 15.24
N PRO A 169 8.93 11.75 15.26
CA PRO A 169 9.65 12.92 14.78
C PRO A 169 9.42 13.11 13.27
N PHE A 170 9.08 14.34 12.86
CA PHE A 170 8.82 14.64 11.45
C PHE A 170 10.04 14.40 10.56
N ASP A 171 11.25 14.72 11.04
CA ASP A 171 12.48 14.47 10.29
C ASP A 171 12.71 12.98 10.02
N SER A 172 12.38 12.10 10.98
CA SER A 172 12.46 10.65 10.77
C SER A 172 11.44 10.16 9.74
N ILE A 173 10.27 10.80 9.65
CA ILE A 173 9.27 10.50 8.62
C ILE A 173 9.81 10.92 7.24
N ARG A 174 10.31 12.15 7.12
CA ARG A 174 10.86 12.70 5.87
C ARG A 174 12.08 11.92 5.36
N VAL A 175 13.05 11.61 6.22
CA VAL A 175 14.25 10.87 5.82
C VAL A 175 13.90 9.49 5.25
N ASN A 176 12.86 8.84 5.78
CA ASN A 176 12.40 7.54 5.31
C ASN A 176 11.83 7.60 3.87
N THR A 177 11.20 8.71 3.47
CA THR A 177 10.70 8.91 2.10
C THR A 177 11.78 9.36 1.10
N ASP A 178 12.90 9.90 1.58
CA ASP A 178 14.03 10.36 0.75
C ASP A 178 15.02 9.23 0.38
N CYS A 179 14.65 7.97 0.64
CA CYS A 179 15.48 6.77 0.46
C CYS A 179 15.10 5.98 -0.79
#